data_AF-A0A2J9DVX6-F1
#
_entry.id   AF-A0A2J9DVX6-F1
#
_cell.length_a   1.000
_cell.length_b   1.000
_cell.length_c   1.000
_cell.angle_alpha   90.00
_cell.angle_beta   90.00
_cell.angle_gamma   90.00
#
_symmetry.space_group_name_H-M   'P 1'
#
loop_
_entity.id
_entity.type
_entity.pdbx_description
1 polymer ?
#
loop_
_entity_poly.entity_id
_entity_poly.type
_entity_poly.pdbx_seq_one_letter_code
_entity_poly.pdbx_strand_id
1 'polypeptide(L)'
;MIIIELNEGPETLEDIERIAHRLCEHDQLVSVMTEEEREDLKSILKPTLAADHNEQEKRAHWEHLIKDFQMEGPHGQQLRFYRDEDAQRLYFGDEEGFATIEKLSENENPITKSNSRF
;
A
#
# COMPACT_ATOMS: atom_id res chain seq x y z
N MET A 1 -0.42 10.05 14.26
CA MET A 1 0.64 9.17 13.75
C MET A 1 0.25 7.69 13.75
N ILE A 2 -0.15 7.21 12.58
CA ILE A 2 -0.31 5.80 12.24
C ILE A 2 0.45 5.58 10.93
N ILE A 3 1.33 4.59 10.88
CA ILE A 3 1.93 4.14 9.63
C ILE A 3 2.25 2.66 9.73
N ILE A 4 1.90 1.91 8.69
CA ILE A 4 2.12 0.49 8.57
C ILE A 4 2.78 0.26 7.21
N GLU A 5 3.94 -0.39 7.21
CA GLU A 5 4.56 -0.88 5.99
C GLU A 5 3.81 -2.14 5.51
N LEU A 6 3.37 -2.14 4.26
CA LEU A 6 2.58 -3.21 3.66
C LEU A 6 3.41 -4.12 2.74
N ASN A 7 4.39 -3.54 2.06
CA ASN A 7 5.29 -4.25 1.17
C ASN A 7 6.66 -3.58 1.04
N GLU A 8 7.71 -4.39 0.93
CA GLU A 8 9.04 -3.97 0.51
C GLU A 8 9.27 -4.32 -0.96
N GLY A 9 9.62 -3.33 -1.78
CA GLY A 9 9.85 -3.52 -3.21
C GLY A 9 8.56 -3.56 -4.05
N PRO A 10 8.70 -3.77 -5.37
CA PRO A 10 7.56 -3.81 -6.29
C PRO A 10 6.60 -4.96 -5.93
N GLU A 11 5.31 -4.66 -5.83
CA GLU A 11 4.30 -5.64 -5.44
C GLU A 11 4.13 -6.73 -6.50
N THR A 12 4.29 -7.99 -6.06
CA THR A 12 3.88 -9.15 -6.84
C THR A 12 2.36 -9.27 -6.84
N LEU A 13 1.79 -10.06 -7.76
CA LEU A 13 0.34 -10.32 -7.74
C LEU A 13 -0.10 -10.97 -6.42
N GLU A 14 0.74 -11.83 -5.83
CA GLU A 14 0.48 -12.46 -4.54
C GLU A 14 0.47 -11.44 -3.39
N ASP A 15 1.35 -10.42 -3.43
CA ASP A 15 1.32 -9.33 -2.45
C ASP A 15 0.04 -8.50 -2.56
N ILE A 16 -0.38 -8.19 -3.79
CA ILE A 16 -1.62 -7.45 -4.05
C ILE A 16 -2.81 -8.22 -3.47
N GLU A 17 -2.93 -9.51 -3.77
CA GLU A 17 -4.03 -10.36 -3.26
C GLU A 17 -3.96 -10.50 -1.74
N ARG A 18 -2.77 -10.69 -1.16
CA ARG A 18 -2.56 -10.77 0.29
C ARG A 18 -3.00 -9.48 0.99
N ILE A 19 -2.65 -8.32 0.45
CA ILE A 19 -3.02 -7.03 1.02
C ILE A 19 -4.52 -6.81 0.88
N ALA A 20 -5.10 -7.05 -0.30
CA ALA A 20 -6.55 -6.94 -0.53
C ALA A 20 -7.35 -7.85 0.40
N HIS A 21 -6.90 -9.09 0.63
CA HIS A 21 -7.51 -10.00 1.60
C HIS A 21 -7.50 -9.42 3.01
N ARG A 22 -6.37 -8.90 3.48
CA ARG A 22 -6.27 -8.27 4.80
C ARG A 22 -7.20 -7.06 4.94
N LEU A 23 -7.33 -6.24 3.88
CA LEU A 23 -8.26 -5.11 3.90
C LEU A 23 -9.71 -5.57 4.08
N CYS A 24 -10.11 -6.66 3.41
CA CYS A 24 -11.44 -7.24 3.55
C CYS A 24 -11.70 -7.92 4.90
N GLU A 25 -10.68 -8.45 5.57
CA GLU A 25 -10.80 -9.08 6.89
C GLU A 25 -11.08 -8.06 8.01
N HIS A 26 -10.81 -6.78 7.78
CA HIS A 26 -11.09 -5.71 8.72
C HIS A 26 -12.44 -5.05 8.40
N ASP A 27 -13.53 -5.56 8.98
CA ASP A 27 -14.90 -5.05 8.79
C ASP A 27 -15.04 -3.52 8.94
N GLN A 28 -14.21 -2.92 9.79
CA GLN A 28 -14.17 -1.47 9.99
C GLN A 28 -13.72 -0.74 8.71
N LEU A 29 -12.74 -1.28 7.99
CA LEU A 29 -12.27 -0.73 6.71
C LEU A 29 -13.32 -0.90 5.62
N VAL A 30 -13.95 -2.08 5.54
CA VAL A 30 -15.01 -2.35 4.56
C VAL A 30 -16.22 -1.44 4.72
N SER A 31 -16.55 -1.07 5.97
CA SER A 31 -17.71 -0.22 6.28
C SER A 31 -17.55 1.24 5.85
N VAL A 32 -16.31 1.72 5.73
CA VAL A 32 -15.99 3.11 5.34
C VAL A 32 -15.64 3.24 3.87
N MET A 33 -15.42 2.12 3.17
CA MET A 33 -15.15 2.11 1.74
C MET A 33 -16.32 2.66 0.93
N THR A 34 -16.00 3.31 -0.19
CA THR A 34 -16.97 3.59 -1.24
C THR A 34 -17.39 2.29 -1.94
N GLU A 35 -18.47 2.34 -2.71
CA GLU A 35 -18.89 1.17 -3.50
C GLU A 35 -17.84 0.81 -4.56
N GLU A 36 -17.17 1.81 -5.13
CA GLU A 36 -16.13 1.63 -6.14
C GLU A 36 -14.91 0.90 -5.57
N GLU A 37 -14.41 1.34 -4.40
CA GLU A 37 -13.30 0.67 -3.71
C GLU A 37 -13.64 -0.79 -3.32
N ARG A 38 -14.90 -1.05 -2.94
CA ARG A 38 -15.37 -2.42 -2.66
C ARG A 38 -15.38 -3.28 -3.93
N GLU A 39 -15.78 -2.72 -5.07
CA GLU A 39 -15.73 -3.43 -6.35
C GLU A 39 -14.29 -3.67 -6.80
N ASP A 40 -13.36 -2.73 -6.59
CA ASP A 40 -11.94 -2.93 -6.86
C ASP A 40 -11.38 -4.11 -6.07
N LEU A 41 -11.66 -4.17 -4.76
CA LEU A 41 -11.24 -5.30 -3.92
C LEU A 41 -11.83 -6.64 -4.39
N LYS A 42 -13.12 -6.66 -4.75
CA LYS A 42 -13.75 -7.88 -5.29
C LYS A 42 -13.10 -8.32 -6.60
N SER A 43 -12.76 -7.37 -7.47
CA SER A 43 -12.09 -7.66 -8.75
C SER A 43 -10.69 -8.20 -8.54
N ILE A 44 -9.91 -7.64 -7.60
CA ILE A 44 -8.58 -8.16 -7.22
C ILE A 44 -8.67 -9.59 -6.68
N LEU A 45 -9.61 -9.84 -5.77
CA LEU A 45 -9.76 -11.12 -5.07
C LEU A 45 -10.52 -12.19 -5.88
N LYS A 46 -11.00 -11.84 -7.08
CA LYS A 46 -11.74 -12.76 -7.92
C LYS A 46 -10.85 -13.96 -8.30
N PRO A 47 -11.31 -15.20 -8.08
CA PRO A 47 -10.59 -16.39 -8.56
C PRO A 47 -10.56 -16.37 -10.08
N THR A 48 -9.36 -16.40 -10.67
CA THR A 48 -9.20 -16.38 -12.13
C THR A 48 -8.97 -17.77 -12.67
N LEU A 49 -9.69 -18.13 -13.74
CA LEU A 49 -9.53 -19.39 -14.48
C LEU A 49 -8.72 -19.22 -15.78
N ALA A 50 -8.30 -17.99 -16.11
CA ALA A 50 -7.49 -17.67 -17.29
C ALA A 50 -6.00 -17.97 -17.08
N ALA A 51 -5.28 -18.27 -18.16
CA ALA A 51 -3.87 -18.67 -18.13
C ALA A 51 -2.92 -17.55 -17.68
N ASP A 52 -3.33 -16.29 -17.81
CA ASP A 52 -2.63 -15.09 -17.37
C ASP A 52 -3.18 -14.54 -16.03
N HIS A 53 -4.07 -15.30 -15.38
CA HIS A 53 -4.69 -14.96 -14.10
C HIS A 53 -5.40 -13.58 -14.09
N ASN A 54 -5.71 -13.00 -15.25
CA ASN A 54 -6.16 -11.60 -15.40
C ASN A 54 -5.25 -10.62 -14.64
N GLU A 55 -3.94 -10.89 -14.61
CA GLU A 55 -2.98 -10.09 -13.82
C GLU A 55 -3.07 -8.59 -14.16
N GLN A 56 -3.21 -8.26 -15.45
CA GLN A 56 -3.29 -6.87 -15.88
C GLN A 56 -4.54 -6.14 -15.35
N GLU A 57 -5.68 -6.83 -15.29
CA GLU A 57 -6.93 -6.29 -14.74
C GLU A 57 -6.79 -6.09 -13.22
N LYS A 58 -6.25 -7.08 -12.51
CA LYS A 58 -6.00 -6.99 -11.05
C LYS A 58 -5.05 -5.85 -10.70
N ARG A 59 -3.99 -5.66 -11.49
CA ARG A 59 -3.05 -4.53 -11.31
C ARG A 59 -3.71 -3.18 -11.56
N ALA A 60 -4.58 -3.06 -12.55
CA ALA A 60 -5.30 -1.82 -12.81
C ALA A 60 -6.24 -1.44 -11.64
N HIS A 61 -6.99 -2.41 -11.10
CA HIS A 61 -7.82 -2.19 -9.91
C HIS A 61 -6.98 -1.87 -8.67
N TRP A 62 -5.80 -2.49 -8.53
CA TRP A 62 -4.87 -2.17 -7.44
C TRP A 62 -4.33 -0.74 -7.51
N GLU A 63 -3.93 -0.28 -8.70
CA GLU A 63 -3.46 1.09 -8.92
C GLU A 63 -4.55 2.12 -8.62
N HIS A 64 -5.80 1.83 -9.01
CA HIS A 64 -6.95 2.66 -8.68
C HIS A 64 -7.16 2.75 -7.16
N LEU A 65 -7.17 1.59 -6.49
CA LEU A 65 -7.34 1.52 -5.05
C LEU A 65 -6.23 2.29 -4.30
N ILE A 66 -4.95 2.13 -4.65
CA ILE A 66 -3.86 2.87 -3.99
C ILE A 66 -4.05 4.38 -4.12
N LYS A 67 -4.50 4.83 -5.29
CA LYS A 67 -4.56 6.26 -5.60
C LYS A 67 -5.72 6.96 -4.91
N ASP A 68 -6.90 6.32 -4.92
CA ASP A 68 -8.14 7.00 -4.58
C ASP A 68 -8.69 6.57 -3.21
N PHE A 69 -8.19 5.47 -2.62
CA PHE A 69 -8.60 5.02 -1.29
C PHE A 69 -8.21 6.02 -0.21
N GLN A 70 -9.24 6.49 0.49
CA GLN A 70 -9.10 7.35 1.66
C GLN A 70 -10.17 7.01 2.69
N MET A 71 -9.80 7.02 3.96
CA MET A 71 -10.76 6.86 5.04
C MET A 71 -10.45 7.75 6.23
N GLU A 72 -11.48 8.05 7.02
CA GLU A 72 -11.29 8.74 8.28
C GLU A 72 -10.86 7.75 9.37
N GLY A 73 -9.71 8.04 9.98
CA GLY A 73 -9.20 7.34 11.15
C GLY A 73 -9.95 7.73 12.44
N PRO A 74 -9.70 7.03 13.55
CA PRO A 74 -10.44 7.19 14.81
C PRO A 74 -10.31 8.57 15.48
N HIS A 75 -9.38 9.41 15.04
CA HIS A 75 -9.16 10.76 15.55
C HIS A 75 -9.42 11.84 14.48
N GLY A 76 -10.14 11.51 13.41
CA GLY A 76 -10.48 12.45 12.32
C GLY A 76 -9.34 12.67 11.31
N GLN A 77 -8.22 11.94 11.43
CA GLN A 77 -7.13 11.99 10.46
C GLN A 77 -7.50 11.19 9.20
N GLN A 78 -7.05 11.64 8.03
CA GLN A 78 -7.21 10.87 6.80
C GLN A 78 -6.14 9.77 6.73
N LEU A 79 -6.57 8.53 6.53
CA LEU A 79 -5.72 7.38 6.27
C LEU A 79 -5.78 7.03 4.79
N ARG A 80 -4.61 6.88 4.16
CA ARG A 80 -4.48 6.52 2.74
C ARG A 80 -3.22 5.71 2.49
N PHE A 81 -3.06 5.23 1.27
CA PHE A 81 -1.82 4.61 0.83
C PHE A 81 -0.79 5.67 0.48
N TYR A 82 0.46 5.39 0.82
CA TYR A 82 1.62 6.20 0.46
C TYR A 82 2.69 5.31 -0.14
N ARG A 83 3.34 5.80 -1.20
CA ARG A 83 4.41 5.09 -1.88
C ARG A 83 5.70 5.88 -1.76
N ASP A 84 6.72 5.25 -1.22
CA ASP A 84 8.10 5.72 -1.31
C ASP A 84 8.68 5.20 -2.62
N GLU A 85 8.85 6.09 -3.60
CA GLU A 85 9.34 5.72 -4.93
C GLU A 85 10.83 5.33 -4.91
N ASP A 86 11.62 5.90 -3.98
CA ASP A 86 13.06 5.64 -3.88
C ASP A 86 13.32 4.26 -3.26
N ALA A 87 12.60 3.93 -2.18
CA ALA A 87 12.69 2.63 -1.53
C ALA A 87 11.78 1.55 -2.16
N GLN A 88 10.89 1.94 -3.09
CA GLN A 88 9.84 1.09 -3.66
C GLN A 88 8.97 0.44 -2.57
N ARG A 89 8.60 1.20 -1.52
CA ARG A 89 7.84 0.68 -0.38
C ARG A 89 6.42 1.23 -0.37
N LEU A 90 5.48 0.38 0.01
CA LEU A 90 4.08 0.76 0.17
C LEU A 90 3.72 0.85 1.66
N TYR A 91 3.13 1.97 2.04
CA TYR A 91 2.68 2.24 3.40
C TYR A 91 1.19 2.54 3.43
N PHE A 92 0.56 2.28 4.57
CA PHE A 92 -0.79 2.72 4.89
C PHE A 92 -0.79 3.45 6.21
N GLY A 93 -1.31 4.67 6.23
CA GLY A 93 -1.19 5.52 7.41
C GLY A 93 -1.76 6.91 7.23
N ASP A 94 -1.47 7.79 8.19
CA ASP A 94 -1.73 9.21 8.09
C ASP A 94 -0.51 9.96 7.51
N GLU A 95 -0.74 11.21 7.08
CA GLU A 95 0.30 12.06 6.48
C GLU A 95 1.47 12.29 7.44
N GLU A 96 1.19 12.44 8.74
CA GLU A 96 2.20 12.61 9.77
C GLU A 96 3.11 11.36 9.89
N GLY A 97 2.53 10.17 9.81
CA GLY A 97 3.25 8.90 9.78
C GLY A 97 4.17 8.80 8.58
N PHE A 98 3.65 9.09 7.38
CA PHE A 98 4.45 9.02 6.15
C PHE A 98 5.60 10.05 6.14
N ALA A 99 5.33 11.31 6.50
CA ALA A 99 6.36 12.33 6.60
C ALA A 99 7.45 12.00 7.64
N THR A 100 7.12 11.20 8.65
CA THR A 100 8.12 10.71 9.63
C THR A 100 9.03 9.66 9.01
N ILE A 101 8.49 8.75 8.20
CA ILE A 101 9.28 7.75 7.47
C ILE A 101 10.18 8.41 6.43
N GLU A 102 9.67 9.34 5.63
CA GLU A 102 10.49 10.08 4.66
C GLU A 102 11.66 10.81 5.33
N LYS A 103 11.42 11.47 6.47
CA LYS A 103 12.50 12.12 7.22
C LYS A 103 13.52 11.13 7.77
N LEU A 104 13.11 9.93 8.15
CA LEU A 104 14.02 8.90 8.62
C LEU A 104 14.85 8.33 7.47
N SER A 105 14.23 8.05 6.32
CA SER A 105 14.93 7.54 5.13
C SER A 105 15.90 8.57 4.54
N GLU A 106 15.54 9.86 4.52
CA GLU A 106 16.44 10.95 4.12
C GLU A 106 17.67 11.06 5.03
N ASN A 107 17.47 10.83 6.34
CA ASN A 107 18.55 10.81 7.34
C ASN A 107 19.37 9.51 7.30
N GLU A 108 18.90 8.47 6.61
CA GLU A 108 19.62 7.21 6.36
C GLU A 108 20.50 7.25 5.09
N ASN A 109 20.90 8.44 4.61
CA ASN A 109 22.02 8.56 3.68
C ASN A 109 23.35 8.10 4.34
N PRO A 110 24.23 7.39 3.59
CA PRO A 110 24.92 6.21 4.10
C PRO A 110 26.17 6.52 4.92
N ILE A 111 26.21 6.06 6.18
CA ILE A 111 27.47 5.87 6.93
C ILE A 111 28.36 4.77 6.29
N THR A 112 27.93 4.14 5.19
CA THR A 112 28.69 3.09 4.49
C THR A 112 29.45 3.54 3.22
N LYS A 113 29.48 4.84 2.86
CA LYS A 113 30.42 5.36 1.83
C LYS A 113 31.72 5.94 2.40
N SER A 114 32.18 5.43 3.54
CA SER A 114 33.53 5.71 4.04
C SER A 114 34.12 4.51 4.76
N ASN A 115 34.56 3.50 3.98
CA ASN A 115 35.73 2.67 4.35
C ASN A 115 36.19 1.75 3.20
N SER A 116 36.30 2.28 1.98
CA SER A 116 37.23 1.74 0.99
C SER A 116 38.47 2.65 0.90
N ARG A 117 39.19 2.73 2.02
CA ARG A 117 40.64 2.95 2.00
C ARG A 117 41.29 1.60 2.33
N PHE A 118 41.93 1.02 1.32
CA PHE A 118 43.25 0.38 1.29
C PHE A 118 43.27 -0.69 0.20
#